data_AF-A0A314USG9-F1
#
_entry.id   AF-A0A314USG9-F1
#
_cell.length_a   1.000
_cell.length_b   1.000
_cell.length_c   1.000
_cell.angle_alpha   90.00
_cell.angle_beta   90.00
_cell.angle_gamma   90.00
#
_symmetry.space_group_name_H-M   'P 1'
#
loop_
_entity.id
_entity.type
_entity.pdbx_description
1 polymer ?
#
loop_
_entity_poly.entity_id
_entity_poly.type
_entity_poly.pdbx_seq_one_letter_code
_entity_poly.pdbx_strand_id
1 'polypeptide(L)'
;MLASAAINLRSSSASRAFSKALPNSTAAPFSLVRTLSPSVSRFSVRSMADSAAAPFKKIQIHRGDTAFDAYVVGKEDAPGIVVLQEWWGVDFEIKNHAMKISQLAHGFKALIPDLYRGKVGLDVAEAQHLMDGLDWQGAVKDIQASANWLKADGSKKV
;
A
#
# COMPACT_ATOMS: atom_id res chain seq x y z
N MET A 1 -22.80 -9.84 35.64
CA MET A 1 -22.11 -8.55 35.88
C MET A 1 -21.97 -7.83 34.55
N LEU A 2 -22.98 -7.05 34.19
CA LEU A 2 -23.02 -6.23 32.98
C LEU A 2 -22.65 -4.80 33.39
N ALA A 3 -21.52 -4.30 32.89
CA ALA A 3 -21.09 -2.92 33.06
C ALA A 3 -21.10 -2.22 31.70
N SER A 4 -22.18 -1.51 31.40
CA SER A 4 -22.27 -0.57 30.28
C SER A 4 -21.99 0.83 30.81
N ALA A 5 -20.96 1.47 30.27
CA ALA A 5 -20.58 2.84 30.59
C ALA A 5 -20.70 3.75 29.37
N ALA A 6 -21.42 4.86 29.58
CA ALA A 6 -21.29 6.19 28.99
C ALA A 6 -21.49 6.39 27.47
N ILE A 7 -22.30 7.40 27.10
CA ILE A 7 -21.82 8.77 26.79
C ILE A 7 -23.03 9.68 26.52
N ASN A 8 -23.02 10.85 27.17
CA ASN A 8 -23.94 11.97 27.01
C ASN A 8 -23.69 12.72 25.70
N LEU A 9 -24.75 13.07 24.96
CA LEU A 9 -24.71 14.00 23.84
C LEU A 9 -25.52 15.27 24.17
N ARG A 10 -24.83 16.42 24.24
CA ARG A 10 -25.39 17.78 24.25
C ARG A 10 -24.67 18.56 23.15
N SER A 11 -25.35 18.99 22.09
CA SER A 11 -26.19 20.20 21.97
C SER A 11 -25.41 21.43 21.46
N SER A 12 -25.71 21.76 20.20
CA SER A 12 -26.13 23.09 19.70
C SER A 12 -25.14 24.27 19.58
N SER A 13 -25.18 24.84 18.37
CA SER A 13 -25.47 26.26 18.06
C SER A 13 -24.34 27.17 17.57
N ALA A 14 -24.48 27.53 16.29
CA ALA A 14 -24.62 28.88 15.73
C ALA A 14 -23.50 29.94 15.84
N SER A 15 -23.03 30.32 14.66
CA SER A 15 -23.10 31.67 14.05
C SER A 15 -22.63 32.90 14.86
N ARG A 16 -21.72 33.70 14.27
CA ARG A 16 -22.03 35.05 13.75
C ARG A 16 -20.80 35.76 13.16
N ALA A 17 -21.08 36.47 12.07
CA ALA A 17 -20.25 37.45 11.38
C ALA A 17 -20.07 38.75 12.19
N PHE A 18 -19.21 39.66 11.70
CA PHE A 18 -19.19 41.15 11.73
C PHE A 18 -17.72 41.56 11.49
N SER A 19 -17.27 42.67 10.90
CA SER A 19 -17.72 43.71 9.96
C SER A 19 -16.68 44.84 10.03
N LYS A 20 -16.68 45.74 9.02
CA LYS A 20 -16.05 47.09 8.96
C LYS A 20 -14.52 47.17 8.75
N ALA A 21 -13.94 48.18 8.08
CA ALA A 21 -14.29 49.15 7.02
C ALA A 21 -13.14 50.19 6.94
N LEU A 22 -12.61 50.46 5.72
CA LEU A 22 -12.16 51.77 5.13
C LEU A 22 -11.09 52.67 5.84
N PRO A 23 -10.51 53.75 5.22
CA PRO A 23 -10.64 54.32 3.85
C PRO A 23 -9.33 54.81 3.14
N ASN A 24 -9.55 55.32 1.91
CA ASN A 24 -8.92 56.45 1.18
C ASN A 24 -7.50 56.38 0.58
N SER A 25 -7.43 56.58 -0.77
CA SER A 25 -6.59 57.62 -1.37
C SER A 25 -7.01 57.95 -2.81
N THR A 26 -6.75 59.18 -3.22
CA THR A 26 -7.27 59.95 -4.35
C THR A 26 -6.40 59.88 -5.63
N ALA A 27 -7.07 60.13 -6.77
CA ALA A 27 -6.62 60.87 -7.96
C ALA A 27 -6.18 60.13 -9.26
N ALA A 28 -6.98 60.38 -10.30
CA ALA A 28 -6.63 60.79 -11.69
C ALA A 28 -6.20 59.75 -12.75
N PRO A 29 -6.49 60.01 -14.05
CA PRO A 29 -6.98 58.99 -14.99
C PRO A 29 -6.09 58.81 -16.23
N PHE A 30 -5.74 57.59 -16.62
CA PHE A 30 -5.22 57.32 -17.98
C PHE A 30 -5.46 55.88 -18.44
N SER A 31 -5.95 55.78 -19.68
CA SER A 31 -5.65 54.75 -20.68
C SER A 31 -6.31 53.36 -20.64
N LEU A 32 -7.10 53.15 -21.72
CA LEU A 32 -7.20 51.97 -22.59
C LEU A 32 -7.36 50.57 -21.97
N VAL A 33 -8.58 50.04 -22.16
CA VAL A 33 -8.95 48.64 -22.46
C VAL A 33 -7.87 47.59 -22.14
N ARG A 34 -8.00 46.97 -20.97
CA ARG A 34 -7.28 45.74 -20.60
C ARG A 34 -8.24 44.56 -20.70
N THR A 35 -7.91 43.64 -21.59
CA THR A 35 -8.63 42.38 -21.84
C THR A 35 -8.68 41.52 -20.56
N LEU A 36 -9.90 41.14 -20.15
CA LEU A 36 -10.15 40.26 -19.02
C LEU A 36 -9.79 38.82 -19.41
N SER A 37 -8.66 38.32 -18.92
CA SER A 37 -8.43 36.88 -18.83
C SER A 37 -9.07 36.36 -17.55
N PRO A 38 -10.00 35.37 -17.61
CA PRO A 38 -10.48 34.73 -16.39
C PRO A 38 -9.36 33.84 -15.84
N SER A 39 -8.70 34.31 -14.79
CA SER A 39 -7.87 33.44 -13.94
C SER A 39 -8.81 32.54 -13.15
N VAL A 40 -9.17 31.40 -13.74
CA VAL A 40 -9.86 30.32 -13.04
C VAL A 40 -8.85 29.76 -12.05
N SER A 41 -8.98 30.16 -10.78
CA SER A 41 -8.31 29.52 -9.66
C SER A 41 -8.84 28.10 -9.57
N ARG A 42 -8.15 27.20 -10.28
CA ARG A 42 -8.38 25.76 -10.23
C ARG A 42 -7.86 25.31 -8.87
N PHE A 43 -8.74 25.31 -7.87
CA PHE A 43 -8.51 24.65 -6.58
C PHE A 43 -8.00 23.25 -6.87
N SER A 44 -6.71 23.02 -6.63
CA SER A 44 -6.13 21.69 -6.75
C SER A 44 -6.69 20.86 -5.60
N VAL A 45 -7.80 20.19 -5.86
CA VAL A 45 -8.21 19.03 -5.08
C VAL A 45 -7.10 18.01 -5.32
N ARG A 46 -6.14 17.95 -4.39
CA ARG A 46 -5.19 16.85 -4.33
C ARG A 46 -6.03 15.60 -4.16
N SER A 47 -6.10 14.82 -5.24
CA SER A 47 -6.74 13.51 -5.26
C SER A 47 -6.12 12.66 -4.16
N MET A 48 -6.88 12.34 -3.11
CA MET A 48 -6.54 11.35 -2.09
C MET A 48 -6.65 9.92 -2.67
N ALA A 49 -6.14 9.71 -3.89
CA ALA A 49 -6.22 8.43 -4.59
C ALA A 49 -4.86 7.74 -4.72
N ASP A 50 -3.76 8.40 -4.34
CA ASP A 50 -2.41 7.84 -4.48
C ASP A 50 -1.97 6.98 -3.29
N SER A 51 -2.70 7.02 -2.16
CA SER A 51 -2.36 6.22 -0.96
C SER A 51 -2.97 4.82 -0.93
N ALA A 52 -3.61 4.37 -2.02
CA ALA A 52 -4.21 3.03 -2.13
C ALA A 52 -3.63 2.19 -3.28
N ALA A 53 -2.54 2.66 -3.93
CA ALA A 53 -1.74 1.79 -4.79
C ALA A 53 -1.17 0.67 -3.90
N ALA A 54 -1.41 -0.58 -4.29
CA ALA A 54 -1.07 -1.75 -3.49
C ALA A 54 0.38 -1.62 -2.98
N PRO A 55 0.63 -1.73 -1.66
CA PRO A 55 1.97 -1.52 -1.09
C PRO A 55 2.98 -2.59 -1.56
N PHE A 56 2.49 -3.61 -2.28
CA PHE A 56 3.30 -4.66 -2.85
C PHE A 56 3.78 -4.33 -4.26
N LYS A 57 5.09 -4.36 -4.42
CA LYS A 57 5.74 -4.45 -5.73
C LYS A 57 5.74 -5.92 -6.17
N LYS A 58 5.02 -6.23 -7.24
CA LYS A 58 5.14 -7.53 -7.92
C LYS A 58 6.44 -7.58 -8.71
N ILE A 59 7.22 -8.63 -8.51
CA ILE A 59 8.48 -8.90 -9.21
C ILE A 59 8.45 -10.32 -9.77
N GLN A 60 9.37 -10.61 -10.68
CA GLN A 60 9.59 -11.96 -11.18
C GLN A 60 11.03 -12.41 -10.87
N ILE A 61 11.16 -13.56 -10.23
CA ILE A 61 12.44 -14.14 -9.84
C ILE A 61 12.76 -15.29 -10.79
N HIS A 62 13.98 -15.29 -11.32
CA HIS A 62 14.47 -16.33 -12.22
C HIS A 62 15.31 -17.34 -11.44
N ARG A 63 15.06 -18.62 -11.69
CA ARG A 63 15.78 -19.74 -11.09
C ARG A 63 16.03 -20.82 -12.15
N GLY A 64 17.22 -20.80 -12.72
CA GLY A 64 17.56 -21.64 -13.88
C GLY A 64 16.63 -21.30 -15.04
N ASP A 65 16.00 -22.31 -15.63
CA ASP A 65 15.09 -22.15 -16.78
C ASP A 65 13.65 -21.82 -16.38
N THR A 66 13.38 -21.63 -15.08
CA THR A 66 12.04 -21.31 -14.57
C THR A 66 12.01 -19.90 -13.99
N ALA A 67 10.88 -19.22 -14.12
CA ALA A 67 10.61 -17.96 -13.47
C ALA A 67 9.30 -18.04 -12.67
N PHE A 68 9.20 -17.28 -11.59
CA PHE A 68 8.01 -17.21 -10.78
C PHE A 68 7.79 -15.81 -10.21
N ASP A 69 6.54 -15.51 -9.91
CA ASP A 69 6.15 -14.22 -9.37
C ASP A 69 6.43 -14.17 -7.86
N ALA A 70 6.77 -12.99 -7.38
CA ALA A 70 6.87 -12.71 -5.95
C ALA A 70 6.35 -11.31 -5.64
N TYR A 71 5.88 -11.11 -4.42
CA TYR A 71 5.32 -9.85 -3.94
C TYR A 71 6.22 -9.30 -2.85
N VAL A 72 6.75 -8.09 -3.04
CA VAL A 72 7.70 -7.45 -2.13
C VAL A 72 7.08 -6.22 -1.49
N VAL A 73 7.32 -6.03 -0.20
CA VAL A 73 6.93 -4.83 0.53
C VAL A 73 7.92 -4.50 1.64
N GLY A 74 7.91 -3.24 2.07
CA GLY A 74 8.74 -2.75 3.16
C GLY A 74 9.85 -1.83 2.67
N LYS A 75 10.80 -1.56 3.56
CA LYS A 75 11.85 -0.58 3.33
C LYS A 75 12.99 -1.17 2.49
N GLU A 76 13.54 -0.37 1.58
CA GLU A 76 14.79 -0.68 0.87
C GLU A 76 15.97 -0.86 1.86
N ASP A 77 16.92 -1.73 1.54
CA ASP A 77 18.11 -2.07 2.35
C ASP A 77 17.84 -2.59 3.79
N ALA A 78 16.58 -2.86 4.15
CA ALA A 78 16.21 -3.45 5.43
C ALA A 78 16.54 -4.96 5.47
N PRO A 79 16.66 -5.57 6.68
CA PRO A 79 16.72 -7.02 6.79
C PRO A 79 15.53 -7.66 6.08
N GLY A 80 15.81 -8.70 5.30
CA GLY A 80 14.84 -9.40 4.48
C GLY A 80 14.14 -10.51 5.26
N ILE A 81 12.87 -10.74 4.97
CA ILE A 81 12.10 -11.89 5.46
C ILE A 81 11.36 -12.51 4.28
N VAL A 82 11.50 -13.82 4.12
CA VAL A 82 10.64 -14.59 3.21
C VAL A 82 9.39 -15.02 3.97
N VAL A 83 8.23 -14.56 3.51
CA VAL A 83 6.92 -14.90 4.09
C VAL A 83 6.31 -15.98 3.20
N LEU A 84 6.16 -17.20 3.72
CA LEU A 84 5.63 -18.31 2.93
C LEU A 84 4.11 -18.19 2.77
N GLN A 85 3.64 -18.39 1.54
CA GLN A 85 2.22 -18.47 1.25
C GLN A 85 1.52 -19.56 2.05
N GLU A 86 0.21 -19.42 2.20
CA GLU A 86 -0.63 -20.46 2.78
C GLU A 86 -1.10 -21.49 1.74
N TRP A 87 -1.79 -22.54 2.20
CA TRP A 87 -2.36 -23.59 1.35
C TRP A 87 -3.37 -23.08 0.31
N TRP A 88 -3.90 -21.87 0.49
CA TRP A 88 -4.78 -21.19 -0.46
C TRP A 88 -4.04 -20.43 -1.57
N GLY A 89 -2.73 -20.19 -1.45
CA GLY A 89 -1.96 -19.35 -2.38
C GLY A 89 -1.62 -17.96 -1.82
N VAL A 90 -1.28 -17.02 -2.71
CA VAL A 90 -0.96 -15.63 -2.34
C VAL A 90 -2.22 -14.76 -2.29
N ASP A 91 -3.01 -14.99 -1.26
CA ASP A 91 -4.29 -14.33 -1.01
C ASP A 91 -4.13 -12.93 -0.35
N PHE A 92 -5.23 -12.36 0.15
CA PHE A 92 -5.23 -11.08 0.86
C PHE A 92 -4.65 -11.19 2.28
N GLU A 93 -4.95 -12.28 3.01
CA GLU A 93 -4.52 -12.43 4.39
C GLU A 93 -3.00 -12.58 4.50
N ILE A 94 -2.37 -13.36 3.62
CA ILE A 94 -0.91 -13.47 3.63
C ILE A 94 -0.21 -12.16 3.27
N LYS A 95 -0.79 -11.39 2.34
CA LYS A 95 -0.33 -10.03 2.02
C LYS A 95 -0.46 -9.12 3.25
N ASN A 96 -1.56 -9.19 3.98
CA ASN A 96 -1.70 -8.42 5.22
C ASN A 96 -0.69 -8.83 6.29
N HIS A 97 -0.37 -10.12 6.42
CA HIS A 97 0.68 -10.57 7.33
C HIS A 97 2.06 -10.04 6.91
N ALA A 98 2.43 -10.13 5.64
CA ALA A 98 3.68 -9.58 5.15
C ALA A 98 3.78 -8.05 5.35
N MET A 99 2.67 -7.33 5.16
CA MET A 99 2.59 -5.90 5.47
C MET A 99 2.89 -5.62 6.95
N LYS A 100 2.19 -6.30 7.85
CA LYS A 100 2.39 -6.13 9.29
C LYS A 100 3.83 -6.46 9.68
N ILE A 101 4.38 -7.56 9.16
CA ILE A 101 5.78 -7.97 9.38
C ILE A 101 6.75 -6.88 8.90
N SER A 102 6.52 -6.29 7.72
CA SER A 102 7.39 -5.24 7.18
C SER A 102 7.44 -3.98 8.06
N GLN A 103 6.42 -3.78 8.89
CA GLN A 103 6.28 -2.64 9.80
C GLN A 103 6.75 -2.95 11.24
N LEU A 104 7.16 -4.19 11.53
CA LEU A 104 7.65 -4.55 12.87
C LEU A 104 9.02 -3.92 13.16
N ALA A 105 9.22 -3.53 14.42
CA ALA A 105 10.49 -2.98 14.93
C ALA A 105 11.05 -1.84 14.05
N HIS A 106 12.26 -2.00 13.52
CA HIS A 106 12.93 -1.02 12.66
C HIS A 106 12.51 -1.13 11.17
N GLY A 107 11.59 -2.03 10.86
CA GLY A 107 11.14 -2.35 9.51
C GLY A 107 11.92 -3.51 8.88
N PHE A 108 11.21 -4.30 8.08
CA PHE A 108 11.73 -5.43 7.32
C PHE A 108 11.34 -5.29 5.84
N LYS A 109 12.15 -5.87 4.95
CA LYS A 109 11.76 -6.11 3.56
C LYS A 109 11.13 -7.50 3.48
N ALA A 110 9.81 -7.56 3.37
CA ALA A 110 9.07 -8.82 3.29
C ALA A 110 8.86 -9.22 1.83
N LEU A 111 9.07 -10.49 1.51
CA LEU A 111 8.86 -11.06 0.18
C LEU A 111 8.02 -12.33 0.27
N ILE A 112 6.95 -12.40 -0.50
CA ILE A 112 6.08 -13.58 -0.62
C ILE A 112 6.33 -14.24 -1.99
N PRO A 113 6.93 -15.44 -2.06
CA PRO A 113 7.03 -16.19 -3.30
C PRO A 113 5.69 -16.82 -3.67
N ASP A 114 5.29 -16.70 -4.93
CA ASP A 114 4.10 -17.34 -5.49
C ASP A 114 4.42 -18.75 -6.01
N LEU A 115 4.29 -19.72 -5.11
CA LEU A 115 4.56 -21.13 -5.38
C LEU A 115 3.49 -21.77 -6.26
N TYR A 116 2.28 -21.20 -6.28
CA TYR A 116 1.15 -21.69 -7.09
C TYR A 116 1.01 -21.00 -8.45
N ARG A 117 1.96 -20.14 -8.81
CA ARG A 117 2.02 -19.47 -10.13
C ARG A 117 0.78 -18.63 -10.42
N GLY A 118 0.33 -17.88 -9.42
CA GLY A 118 -0.80 -16.96 -9.52
C GLY A 118 -2.15 -17.57 -9.19
N LYS A 119 -2.20 -18.88 -8.91
CA LYS A 119 -3.45 -19.54 -8.51
C LYS A 119 -3.73 -19.30 -7.02
N VAL A 120 -4.99 -19.03 -6.73
CA VAL A 120 -5.53 -18.90 -5.38
C VAL A 120 -6.78 -19.77 -5.29
N GLY A 121 -6.88 -20.61 -4.27
CA GLY A 121 -8.06 -21.44 -4.04
C GLY A 121 -9.25 -20.60 -3.56
N LEU A 122 -10.46 -20.90 -4.03
CA LEU A 122 -11.69 -20.23 -3.62
C LEU A 122 -12.51 -21.07 -2.63
N ASP A 123 -12.32 -22.39 -2.65
CA ASP A 123 -12.85 -23.32 -1.65
C ASP A 123 -11.82 -24.40 -1.20
N VAL A 124 -12.20 -25.16 -0.19
CA VAL A 124 -11.31 -26.15 0.46
C VAL A 124 -10.81 -27.20 -0.52
N ALA A 125 -11.65 -27.61 -1.49
CA ALA A 125 -11.28 -28.62 -2.46
C ALA A 125 -10.27 -28.08 -3.46
N GLU A 126 -10.42 -26.82 -3.90
CA GLU A 126 -9.45 -26.15 -4.77
C GLU A 126 -8.11 -25.95 -4.06
N ALA A 127 -8.11 -25.49 -2.80
CA ALA A 127 -6.89 -25.34 -2.02
C ALA A 127 -6.16 -26.67 -1.82
N GLN A 128 -6.91 -27.73 -1.51
CA GLN A 128 -6.36 -29.08 -1.40
C GLN A 128 -5.73 -29.53 -2.72
N HIS A 129 -6.41 -29.30 -3.85
CA HIS A 129 -5.88 -29.67 -5.16
C HIS A 129 -4.61 -28.89 -5.53
N LEU A 130 -4.52 -27.60 -5.18
CA LEU A 130 -3.31 -26.81 -5.35
C LEU A 130 -2.15 -27.36 -4.52
N MET A 131 -2.43 -27.77 -3.29
CA MET A 131 -1.45 -28.36 -2.40
C MET A 131 -0.93 -29.69 -2.97
N ASP A 132 -1.83 -30.59 -3.34
CA ASP A 132 -1.48 -31.92 -3.84
C ASP A 132 -0.73 -31.86 -5.18
N GLY A 133 -1.02 -30.83 -5.99
CA GLY A 133 -0.37 -30.57 -7.27
C GLY A 133 0.95 -29.79 -7.17
N LEU A 134 1.39 -29.41 -5.96
CA LEU A 134 2.60 -28.61 -5.79
C LEU A 134 3.86 -29.42 -6.06
N ASP A 135 4.72 -28.93 -6.97
CA ASP A 135 6.11 -29.42 -7.07
C ASP A 135 6.90 -28.96 -5.83
N TRP A 136 6.94 -29.80 -4.81
CA TRP A 136 7.63 -29.52 -3.56
C TRP A 136 9.14 -29.30 -3.71
N GLN A 137 9.79 -30.03 -4.61
CA GLN A 137 11.22 -29.85 -4.85
C GLN A 137 11.49 -28.51 -5.53
N GLY A 138 10.62 -28.13 -6.47
CA GLY A 138 10.57 -26.81 -7.06
C GLY A 138 10.28 -25.72 -6.03
N ALA A 139 9.32 -25.92 -5.13
CA ALA A 139 8.95 -24.93 -4.12
C ALA A 139 10.12 -24.60 -3.18
N VAL A 140 10.84 -25.60 -2.67
CA VAL A 140 12.03 -25.38 -1.81
C VAL A 140 13.09 -24.55 -2.55
N LYS A 141 13.32 -24.86 -3.82
CA LYS A 141 14.27 -24.14 -4.66
C LYS A 141 13.81 -22.71 -4.97
N ASP A 142 12.52 -22.46 -5.11
CA ASP A 142 11.95 -21.11 -5.27
C ASP A 142 12.12 -20.28 -4.00
N ILE A 143 11.84 -20.86 -2.83
CA ILE A 143 12.06 -20.22 -1.53
C ILE A 143 13.53 -19.85 -1.36
N GLN A 144 14.45 -20.75 -1.73
CA GLN A 144 15.88 -20.46 -1.72
C GLN A 144 16.24 -19.31 -2.69
N ALA A 145 15.70 -19.32 -3.90
CA ALA A 145 15.90 -18.25 -4.87
C ALA A 145 15.37 -16.89 -4.36
N SER A 146 14.24 -16.88 -3.64
CA SER A 146 13.71 -15.69 -2.99
C SER A 146 14.61 -15.14 -1.89
N ALA A 147 15.18 -16.01 -1.05
CA ALA A 147 16.15 -15.59 -0.04
C ALA A 147 17.42 -15.00 -0.68
N ASN A 148 17.89 -15.60 -1.78
CA ASN A 148 19.04 -15.09 -2.53
C ASN A 148 18.72 -13.76 -3.21
N TRP A 149 17.51 -13.60 -3.75
CA TRP A 149 17.05 -12.35 -4.35
C TRP A 149 17.04 -11.22 -3.33
N LEU A 150 16.52 -11.43 -2.12
CA LEU A 150 16.54 -10.43 -1.05
C LEU A 150 17.96 -9.96 -0.72
N LYS A 151 18.92 -10.89 -0.64
CA LYS A 151 20.35 -10.55 -0.40
C LYS A 151 20.93 -9.72 -1.54
N ALA A 152 20.61 -10.07 -2.79
CA ALA A 152 21.06 -9.34 -3.96
C ALA A 152 20.42 -7.94 -4.07
N ASP A 153 19.19 -7.79 -3.57
CA ASP A 153 18.39 -6.55 -3.56
C ASP A 153 18.63 -5.67 -2.32
N GLY A 154 19.79 -5.83 -1.66
CA GLY A 154 20.27 -4.93 -0.60
C GLY A 154 19.99 -5.39 0.84
N SER A 155 19.25 -6.47 1.07
CA SER A 155 19.04 -6.99 2.43
C SER A 155 20.31 -7.65 2.99
N LYS A 156 20.98 -6.96 3.91
CA LYS A 156 22.23 -7.43 4.56
C LYS A 156 22.09 -8.75 5.32
N LYS A 157 20.88 -9.03 5.82
CA LYS A 157 20.51 -10.26 6.52
C LYS A 157 19.17 -10.73 5.96
N VAL A 158 19.05 -12.03 5.77
CA VAL A 158 17.82 -12.75 5.40
C VAL A 158 17.75 -14.01 6.25
#